data_AF-A0A923MBM7-F1
#
_entry.id   AF-A0A923MBM7-F1
#
_cell.length_a   1.000
_cell.length_b   1.000
_cell.length_c   1.000
_cell.angle_alpha   90.00
_cell.angle_beta   90.00
_cell.angle_gamma   90.00
#
_symmetry.space_group_name_H-M   'P 1'
#
loop_
_entity.id
_entity.type
_entity.pdbx_description
1 polymer ?
#
loop_
_entity_poly.entity_id
_entity_poly.type
_entity_poly.pdbx_seq_one_letter_code
_entity_poly.pdbx_strand_id
1 'polypeptide(L)' 'METPQLDPDVKPPEYRVPRGRSGYGSQSALQTLLNDLERIRRAKEAYGDLPPKQAQTQQRS' A
#
# COMPACT_ATOMS: atom_id res chain seq x y z
N MET A 1 -2.65 -15.75 32.91
CA MET A 1 -2.89 -14.71 31.90
C MET A 1 -4.39 -14.68 31.67
N GLU A 2 -5.12 -13.88 32.45
CA GLU A 2 -6.56 -13.73 32.29
C GLU A 2 -6.82 -12.73 31.16
N THR A 3 -7.58 -13.14 30.14
CA THR A 3 -8.06 -12.25 29.08
C THR A 3 -9.12 -11.32 29.65
N PRO A 4 -9.06 -10.00 29.41
CA PRO A 4 -10.08 -9.07 29.88
C PRO A 4 -11.43 -9.47 29.28
N GLN A 5 -12.36 -9.83 30.15
CA GLN A 5 -13.72 -10.19 29.79
C GLN A 5 -14.44 -8.90 29.37
N LEU A 6 -14.63 -8.75 28.06
CA LEU A 6 -15.37 -7.61 27.50
C LEU A 6 -16.84 -7.77 27.88
N ASP A 7 -17.35 -6.79 28.63
CA ASP A 7 -18.76 -6.68 29.00
C ASP A 7 -19.63 -6.64 27.72
N PRO A 8 -20.56 -7.58 27.51
CA PRO A 8 -21.35 -7.67 26.29
C PRO A 8 -22.29 -6.48 26.07
N ASP A 9 -22.58 -5.70 27.11
CA ASP A 9 -23.46 -4.52 27.03
C ASP A 9 -22.70 -3.23 26.66
N VAL A 10 -21.36 -3.28 26.61
CA VAL A 10 -20.55 -2.14 26.19
C VAL A 10 -20.52 -2.08 24.66
N LYS A 11 -21.33 -1.16 24.10
CA LYS A 11 -21.23 -0.83 22.68
C LYS A 11 -19.80 -0.36 22.37
N PRO A 12 -19.14 -0.94 21.34
CA PRO A 12 -17.86 -0.43 20.88
C PRO A 12 -17.96 1.07 20.60
N PRO A 13 -16.95 1.87 20.96
CA PRO A 13 -16.95 3.28 20.62
C PRO A 13 -17.16 3.42 19.12
N GLU A 14 -18.08 4.29 18.71
CA GLU A 14 -18.32 4.62 17.30
C GLU A 14 -17.11 5.39 16.77
N TYR A 15 -16.01 4.69 16.48
CA TYR A 15 -14.97 5.27 15.67
C TYR A 15 -15.55 5.43 14.26
N ARG A 16 -15.82 6.68 13.87
CA ARG A 16 -16.09 6.99 12.46
C ARG A 16 -14.80 6.77 11.69
N VAL A 17 -14.65 5.59 11.10
CA VAL A 17 -13.73 5.43 9.97
C VAL A 17 -14.23 6.40 8.90
N PRO A 18 -13.40 7.34 8.40
CA PRO A 18 -13.84 8.29 7.39
C PRO A 18 -14.57 7.56 6.25
N ARG A 19 -15.88 7.78 6.15
CA ARG A 19 -16.73 7.25 5.08
C ARG A 19 -16.43 8.03 3.81
N GLY A 20 -15.29 7.75 3.20
CA GLY A 20 -14.83 8.47 2.02
C GLY A 20 -13.33 8.35 1.82
N ARG A 21 -12.86 7.13 1.52
CA ARG A 21 -11.69 6.79 0.68
C ARG A 21 -11.11 5.40 0.94
N SER A 22 -11.58 4.67 1.95
CA SER A 22 -10.99 3.37 2.31
C SER A 22 -11.44 2.16 1.47
N GLY A 23 -11.99 2.35 0.27
CA GLY A 23 -12.49 1.21 -0.53
C GLY A 23 -12.79 1.48 -1.99
N TYR A 24 -13.28 2.67 -2.34
CA TYR A 24 -13.54 3.00 -3.74
C TYR A 24 -12.23 3.46 -4.41
N GLY A 25 -11.64 2.57 -5.20
CA GLY A 25 -10.38 2.78 -5.93
C GLY A 25 -9.16 2.04 -5.36
N SER A 26 -9.26 1.46 -4.16
CA SER A 26 -8.16 0.69 -3.57
C SER A 26 -7.92 -0.62 -4.31
N GLN A 27 -8.98 -1.30 -4.75
CA GLN A 27 -8.87 -2.54 -5.51
C GLN A 27 -8.28 -2.32 -6.90
N SER A 28 -8.72 -1.28 -7.62
CA SER A 28 -8.17 -0.95 -8.94
C SER A 28 -6.72 -0.50 -8.84
N ALA A 29 -6.38 0.33 -7.84
CA ALA A 29 -5.00 0.73 -7.58
C ALA A 29 -4.11 -0.46 -7.22
N LEU A 30 -4.60 -1.39 -6.40
CA LEU A 30 -3.90 -2.62 -6.06
C LEU A 30 -3.67 -3.48 -7.31
N GLN A 31 -4.68 -3.64 -8.17
CA GLN A 31 -4.55 -4.40 -9.40
C GLN A 31 -3.53 -3.77 -10.36
N THR A 32 -3.55 -2.44 -10.50
CA THR A 32 -2.55 -1.71 -11.30
C THR A 32 -1.14 -1.96 -10.75
N LEU A 33 -0.96 -1.84 -9.43
CA LEU A 33 0.34 -2.08 -8.80
C LEU A 33 0.85 -3.50 -9.05
N LEU A 34 -0.01 -4.52 -8.91
CA LEU A 34 0.37 -5.91 -9.15
C LEU A 34 0.80 -6.14 -10.62
N ASN A 35 0.06 -5.57 -11.56
CA ASN A 35 0.40 -5.66 -12.99
C ASN A 35 1.75 -4.97 -13.30
N ASP A 36 2.00 -3.80 -12.70
CA ASP A 36 3.25 -3.07 -12.89
C ASP A 36 4.44 -3.85 -12.32
N LEU A 37 4.29 -4.45 -11.13
CA LEU A 37 5.33 -5.29 -10.53
C LEU A 37 5.64 -6.52 -11.39
N GLU A 38 4.63 -7.18 -11.97
CA GLU A 38 4.85 -8.29 -12.88
C GLU A 38 5.59 -7.84 -14.15
N ARG A 39 5.22 -6.68 -14.70
CA ARG A 39 5.90 -6.08 -15.86
C ARG A 39 7.36 -5.80 -15.56
N ILE A 40 7.66 -5.22 -14.39
CA ILE A 40 9.03 -4.94 -13.94
C ILE A 40 9.81 -6.25 -13.76
N ARG A 41 9.20 -7.27 -13.14
CA ARG A 41 9.80 -8.59 -12.95
C ARG A 41 10.22 -9.20 -14.28
N ARG A 42 9.31 -9.23 -15.27
CA ARG A 42 9.59 -9.74 -16.62
C ARG A 42 10.67 -8.92 -17.34
N ALA A 43 10.66 -7.60 -17.18
CA ALA A 43 11.71 -6.74 -17.75
C ALA A 43 13.07 -7.05 -17.13
N LYS A 44 13.15 -7.26 -15.81
CA LYS A 44 14.38 -7.66 -15.13
C LYS A 44 14.87 -9.04 -15.57
N GLU A 45 13.97 -10.00 -15.77
CA GLU A 45 14.32 -11.31 -16.34
C GLU A 45 14.89 -11.22 -17.75
N ALA A 46 14.32 -10.34 -18.60
CA ALA A 46 14.72 -10.20 -20.00
C ALA A 46 16.01 -9.38 -20.18
N TYR A 47 16.19 -8.33 -19.38
CA TYR A 47 17.24 -7.32 -19.61
C TYR A 47 18.29 -7.25 -18.50
N GLY A 48 18.11 -7.98 -17.40
CA GLY A 48 18.97 -7.89 -16.23
C GLY A 48 18.76 -6.59 -15.43
N ASP A 49 19.71 -6.28 -14.56
CA ASP A 49 19.64 -5.09 -13.71
C ASP A 49 20.06 -3.83 -14.47
N LEU A 50 19.24 -2.78 -14.38
CA LEU A 50 19.61 -1.46 -14.88
C LEU A 50 20.72 -0.87 -14.01
N PRO A 51 21.71 -0.19 -14.61
CA PRO A 51 22.75 0.47 -13.83
C PRO A 51 22.11 1.51 -12.90
N PRO A 52 22.63 1.67 -11.67
CA PRO A 52 22.12 2.66 -10.74
C PRO A 52 22.18 4.04 -11.39
N LYS A 53 21.02 4.67 -11.55
CA LYS A 53 20.92 6.03 -12.08
C LYS A 53 21.64 6.94 -11.09
N GLN A 54 22.74 7.57 -11.52
CA GLN A 54 23.40 8.60 -10.72
C GLN A 54 22.34 9.62 -10.33
N ALA A 55 22.12 9.78 -9.03
CA ALA A 55 21.16 10.74 -8.50
C ALA A 55 21.61 12.13 -8.95
N GLN A 56 20.99 12.67 -10.00
CA GLN A 56 21.13 14.08 -10.32
C GLN A 56 20.40 14.84 -9.22
N THR A 57 21.17 15.26 -8.22
CA THR A 57 20.75 16.23 -7.21
C THR A 57 20.38 17.51 -7.96
N GLN A 58 19.11 17.65 -8.34
CA GLN A 58 18.58 18.91 -8.84
C GLN A 58 18.52 19.86 -7.64
N GLN A 59 19.65 20.48 -7.32
CA GLN A 59 19.68 21.70 -6.54
C GLN A 59 18.99 22.78 -7.39
N ARG A 60 17.71 23.00 -7.14
CA ARG A 60 17.04 24.23 -7.57
C ARG A 60 17.58 25.35 -6.71
N SER A 61 18.27 26.29 -7.34
CA SER A 61 18.65 27.59 -6.81
C SER A 61 17.43 28.51 -6.75
#